data_AF-A0AAP0B5N5-F1
#
_entry.id   AF-A0AAP0B5N5-F1
#
_cell.length_a   1.000
_cell.length_b   1.000
_cell.length_c   1.000
_cell.angle_alpha   90.00
_cell.angle_beta   90.00
_cell.angle_gamma   90.00
#
_symmetry.space_group_name_H-M   'P 1'
#
loop_
_entity.id
_entity.type
_entity.pdbx_description
1 polymer ?
#
loop_
_entity_poly.entity_id
_entity_poly.type
_entity_poly.pdbx_seq_one_letter_code
_entity_poly.pdbx_strand_id
1 'polypeptide(L)'
;MHNYFRIGGVAADLPYGWIDKCFDFCNYFLKEVIEYQKLLTRNTIFFERVEGVGIISGEETINWGLSGPMLRASGKHSAGPTLTLRDES
;
A
#
# COMPACT_ATOMS: atom_id res chain seq x y z
N MET A 1 5.14 -10.90 23.70
CA MET A 1 6.45 -10.79 23.01
C MET A 1 6.46 -11.80 21.88
N HIS A 2 6.44 -11.37 20.62
CA HIS A 2 6.33 -12.25 19.45
C HIS A 2 7.69 -12.30 18.72
N ASN A 3 8.62 -13.16 19.18
CA ASN A 3 9.96 -13.31 18.56
C ASN A 3 9.99 -14.41 17.48
N TYR A 4 9.00 -14.41 16.58
CA TYR A 4 8.83 -15.51 15.63
C TYR A 4 10.00 -15.62 14.65
N PHE A 5 10.53 -14.49 14.17
CA PHE A 5 11.70 -14.46 13.29
C PHE A 5 12.99 -14.49 14.12
N ARG A 6 13.86 -15.45 13.83
CA ARG A 6 15.18 -15.60 14.46
C ARG A 6 16.25 -15.68 13.37
N ILE A 7 17.47 -15.29 13.71
CA ILE A 7 18.62 -15.49 12.81
C ILE A 7 18.77 -17.00 12.63
N GLY A 8 18.57 -17.50 11.40
CA GLY A 8 18.54 -18.93 11.10
C GLY A 8 17.15 -19.53 10.86
N GLY A 9 16.06 -18.76 10.98
CA GLY A 9 14.72 -19.21 10.56
C GLY A 9 13.59 -18.73 11.47
N VAL A 10 12.69 -19.65 11.82
CA VAL A 10 11.51 -19.39 12.63
C VAL A 10 11.62 -20.02 14.03
N ALA A 11 10.96 -19.42 15.01
CA ALA A 11 11.00 -19.86 16.41
C ALA A 11 10.22 -21.16 16.68
N ALA A 12 9.13 -21.37 15.92
CA ALA A 12 8.24 -22.52 16.04
C ALA A 12 7.54 -22.74 14.70
N ASP A 13 7.06 -23.96 14.46
CA ASP A 13 6.22 -24.28 13.30
C ASP A 13 4.78 -23.79 13.52
N LEU A 14 3.99 -23.75 12.44
CA LEU A 14 2.62 -23.27 12.45
C LEU A 14 1.70 -24.26 13.19
N PRO A 15 0.75 -23.80 14.00
CA PRO A 15 -0.19 -24.69 14.67
C PRO A 15 -1.13 -25.37 13.68
N TYR A 16 -1.60 -26.57 14.03
CA TYR A 16 -2.49 -27.35 13.17
C TYR A 16 -3.75 -26.56 12.78
N GLY A 17 -4.08 -26.54 11.49
CA GLY A 17 -5.23 -25.81 10.93
C GLY A 17 -5.05 -24.28 10.85
N TRP A 18 -3.85 -23.74 11.06
CA TRP A 18 -3.58 -22.31 10.90
C TRP A 18 -3.67 -21.86 9.44
N ILE A 19 -3.16 -22.69 8.51
CA ILE A 19 -3.13 -22.38 7.09
C ILE A 19 -4.55 -22.15 6.55
N ASP A 20 -5.48 -23.06 6.87
CA ASP A 20 -6.88 -22.97 6.43
C ASP A 20 -7.53 -21.69 6.97
N LYS A 21 -7.33 -21.37 8.25
CA LYS A 21 -7.82 -20.13 8.87
C LYS A 21 -7.22 -18.88 8.23
N CYS A 22 -5.95 -18.92 7.82
CA CYS A 22 -5.32 -17.82 7.11
C CYS A 22 -5.91 -17.64 5.72
N PHE A 23 -6.21 -18.72 5.00
CA PHE A 23 -6.91 -18.61 3.72
C PHE A 23 -8.32 -18.06 3.89
N ASP A 24 -9.07 -18.52 4.88
CA ASP A 24 -10.39 -17.98 5.21
C ASP A 24 -10.33 -16.48 5.54
N PHE A 25 -9.33 -16.06 6.32
CA PHE A 25 -9.09 -14.65 6.62
C PHE A 25 -8.74 -13.84 5.38
N CYS A 26 -7.84 -14.32 4.52
CA CYS A 26 -7.48 -13.63 3.28
C CYS A 26 -8.70 -13.44 2.37
N ASN A 27 -9.55 -14.47 2.24
CA ASN A 27 -10.77 -14.41 1.44
C ASN A 27 -11.81 -13.45 2.01
N TYR A 28 -11.94 -13.39 3.34
CA TYR A 28 -12.79 -12.43 4.02
C TYR A 28 -12.26 -11.00 3.86
N PHE A 29 -10.99 -10.77 4.19
CA PHE A 29 -10.38 -9.45 4.22
C PHE A 29 -10.35 -8.78 2.85
N LEU A 30 -10.16 -9.54 1.77
CA LEU A 30 -10.19 -8.99 0.41
C LEU A 30 -11.53 -8.30 0.09
N LYS A 31 -12.65 -8.86 0.56
CA LYS A 31 -13.99 -8.26 0.37
C LYS A 31 -14.13 -6.97 1.18
N GLU A 32 -13.69 -6.99 2.43
CA GLU A 32 -13.73 -5.83 3.31
C GLU A 32 -12.87 -4.68 2.77
N VAL A 33 -11.69 -4.97 2.22
CA VAL A 33 -10.81 -3.96 1.59
C VAL A 33 -11.54 -3.24 0.45
N ILE A 34 -12.30 -3.95 -0.37
CA ILE A 34 -13.07 -3.35 -1.47
C ILE A 34 -14.17 -2.43 -0.91
N GLU A 35 -14.85 -2.82 0.17
CA GLU A 35 -15.85 -1.98 0.82
C GLU A 35 -15.23 -0.72 1.42
N TYR A 36 -14.10 -0.82 2.12
CA TYR A 36 -13.36 0.35 2.59
C TYR A 36 -12.91 1.25 1.44
N GLN A 37 -12.47 0.67 0.32
CA GLN A 37 -12.09 1.43 -0.87
C GLN A 37 -13.29 2.17 -1.47
N LYS A 38 -14.47 1.56 -1.53
CA LYS A 38 -15.69 2.26 -1.99
C LYS A 38 -16.03 3.46 -1.11
N LEU A 39 -15.87 3.33 0.19
CA LEU A 39 -16.14 4.41 1.16
C LEU A 39 -15.15 5.57 1.04
N LEU A 40 -13.87 5.29 0.78
CA LEU A 40 -12.81 6.31 0.78
C LEU A 40 -12.54 6.89 -0.61
N THR A 41 -12.51 6.07 -1.66
CA THR A 41 -12.05 6.46 -3.00
C THR A 41 -12.99 7.44 -3.71
N ARG A 42 -14.30 7.42 -3.41
CA ARG A 42 -15.29 8.35 -3.99
C ARG A 42 -15.74 9.45 -3.03
N ASN A 43 -15.11 9.56 -1.87
CA ASN A 43 -15.46 10.59 -0.91
C ASN A 43 -14.79 11.91 -1.28
N THR A 44 -15.59 12.88 -1.72
CA THR A 44 -15.12 14.22 -2.15
C THR A 44 -14.38 14.95 -1.02
N ILE A 45 -14.83 14.83 0.23
CA ILE A 45 -14.18 15.45 1.39
C ILE A 45 -12.78 14.88 1.63
N PHE A 46 -12.59 13.58 1.36
CA PHE A 46 -11.28 12.94 1.51
C PHE A 46 -10.34 13.39 0.37
N PHE A 47 -10.85 13.48 -0.85
CA PHE A 47 -10.07 13.91 -2.01
C PHE A 47 -9.62 15.37 -1.87
N GLU A 48 -10.52 16.29 -1.50
CA GLU A 48 -10.22 17.71 -1.27
C GLU A 48 -9.14 17.95 -0.19
N ARG A 49 -8.99 17.03 0.78
CA ARG A 49 -7.99 17.15 1.85
C ARG A 49 -6.62 16.62 1.47
N VAL A 50 -6.54 15.74 0.50
CA VAL A 50 -5.34 14.97 0.17
C VAL A 50 -4.75 15.42 -1.17
N GLU A 51 -5.57 15.94 -2.08
CA GLU A 51 -5.12 16.45 -3.36
C GLU A 51 -4.22 17.67 -3.20
N GLY A 52 -3.06 17.65 -3.85
CA GLY A 52 -2.09 18.76 -3.85
C GLY A 52 -1.21 18.86 -2.59
N VAL A 53 -1.36 17.96 -1.61
CA VAL A 53 -0.54 17.95 -0.40
C VAL A 53 0.71 17.08 -0.58
N GLY A 54 1.89 17.62 -0.27
CA GLY A 54 3.13 16.85 -0.24
C GLY A 54 3.62 16.40 -1.61
N ILE A 55 3.51 17.26 -2.63
CA ILE A 55 4.04 17.02 -3.97
C ILE A 55 5.57 16.91 -3.89
N ILE A 56 6.12 15.75 -4.26
CA ILE A 56 7.56 15.49 -4.29
C ILE A 56 7.93 15.04 -5.71
N SER A 57 8.98 15.62 -6.29
CA SER A 57 9.47 15.19 -7.59
C SER A 57 10.20 13.84 -7.51
N GLY A 58 10.28 13.12 -8.63
CA GLY A 58 11.01 11.86 -8.66
C GLY A 58 12.51 12.00 -8.38
N GLU A 59 13.10 13.17 -8.63
CA GLU A 59 14.53 13.43 -8.37
C GLU A 59 14.77 13.70 -6.88
N GLU A 60 13.93 14.50 -6.23
CA GLU A 60 13.98 14.74 -4.78
C GLU A 60 13.79 13.45 -3.99
N THR A 61 12.90 12.58 -4.46
CA THR A 61 12.63 11.29 -3.84
C THR A 61 13.88 10.41 -3.76
N ILE A 62 14.69 10.38 -4.83
CA ILE A 62 15.95 9.63 -4.88
C ILE A 62 17.01 10.32 -4.03
N ASN A 63 17.12 11.65 -4.13
CA ASN A 63 18.13 12.43 -3.39
C ASN A 63 17.93 12.33 -1.88
N TRP A 64 16.68 12.23 -1.40
CA TRP A 64 16.35 12.08 0.01
C TRP A 64 16.33 10.62 0.48
N GLY A 65 16.61 9.66 -0.41
CA GLY A 65 16.60 8.23 -0.06
C GLY A 65 15.22 7.68 0.31
N LEU A 66 14.14 8.29 -0.21
CA LEU A 66 12.79 7.80 0.01
C LEU A 66 12.58 6.47 -0.72
N SER A 67 11.97 5.49 -0.04
CA SER A 67 11.76 4.14 -0.57
C SER A 67 10.30 3.69 -0.40
N GLY A 68 9.93 2.60 -1.09
CA GLY A 68 8.60 2.00 -0.98
C GLY A 68 7.50 2.82 -1.67
N PRO A 69 6.40 3.19 -0.99
CA PRO A 69 5.23 3.81 -1.61
C PRO A 69 5.52 5.19 -2.21
N MET A 70 6.36 6.00 -1.56
CA MET A 70 6.70 7.36 -2.04
C MET A 70 7.41 7.31 -3.39
N LEU A 71 8.37 6.39 -3.56
CA LEU A 71 9.09 6.18 -4.82
C LEU A 71 8.22 5.58 -5.94
N ARG A 72 7.27 4.73 -5.58
CA ARG A 72 6.29 4.19 -6.55
C ARG A 72 5.32 5.26 -7.03
N ALA A 73 4.90 6.16 -6.15
CA ALA A 73 3.99 7.26 -6.49
C ALA A 73 4.69 8.34 -7.35
N SER A 74 6.00 8.57 -7.15
CA SER A 74 6.76 9.61 -7.86
C SER A 74 7.20 9.24 -9.28
N GLY A 75 6.71 8.12 -9.85
CA GLY A 75 6.88 7.76 -11.27
C GLY A 75 8.26 7.22 -11.69
N LYS A 76 9.23 7.07 -10.78
CA LYS A 76 10.60 6.62 -11.13
C LYS A 76 10.75 5.09 -11.24
N HIS A 77 9.78 4.30 -10.73
CA HIS A 77 9.88 2.83 -10.70
C HIS A 77 9.12 2.11 -11.84
N SER A 78 8.30 2.80 -12.63
CA SER A 78 7.55 2.19 -13.72
C SER A 78 7.42 3.13 -14.89
N ALA A 79 7.78 2.67 -16.09
CA ALA A 79 7.44 3.29 -17.37
C ALA A 79 5.91 3.26 -17.58
N GLY A 80 5.19 4.11 -16.86
CA GLY A 80 3.75 4.32 -16.96
C GLY A 80 3.46 5.81 -16.70
N PRO A 81 2.44 6.38 -17.35
CA PRO A 81 2.24 7.82 -17.39
C PRO A 81 2.10 8.36 -15.97
N THR A 82 2.90 9.39 -15.66
CA THR A 82 2.65 10.32 -14.58
C THR A 82 1.16 10.65 -14.61
N LEU A 83 0.40 10.20 -13.60
CA LEU A 83 -1.00 10.58 -13.44
C LEU A 83 -1.05 12.06 -13.06
N THR A 84 -0.76 12.93 -14.03
CA THR A 84 -1.26 14.28 -14.05
C THR A 84 -2.76 14.15 -14.31
N LEU A 85 -3.55 14.15 -13.24
CA LEU A 85 -5.01 14.34 -13.28
C LEU A 85 -5.30 15.78 -13.76
N ARG A 86 -4.90 16.11 -14.99
CA ARG A 86 -5.04 17.43 -15.62
C ARG A 86 -5.32 17.37 -17.13
N ASP A 87 -5.48 16.19 -17.70
CA ASP A 87 -6.12 16.02 -19.00
C ASP A 87 -7.32 15.11 -18.80
N GLU A 88 -8.50 15.71 -18.59
CA GLU A 88 -9.76 15.45 -19.30
C GLU A 88 -10.84 16.36 -18.68
N SER A 89 -11.20 17.41 -19.45
CA SER A 89 -12.35 18.35 -19.34
C SER A 89 -12.55 19.16 -18.05
#